data_AF-A0A523TWK6-F1
#
_entry.id   AF-A0A523TWK6-F1
#
_cell.length_a   1.000
_cell.length_b   1.000
_cell.length_c   1.000
_cell.angle_alpha   90.00
_cell.angle_beta   90.00
_cell.angle_gamma   90.00
#
_symmetry.space_group_name_H-M   'P 1'
#
loop_
_entity.id
_entity.type
_entity.pdbx_description
1 polymer ?
#
loop_
_entity_poly.entity_id
_entity_poly.type
_entity_poly.pdbx_seq_one_letter_code
_entity_poly.pdbx_strand_id
1 'polypeptide(L)'
;MKGFPNQISDLKKLALAMRVIGDLLKVNKNPYDDGIFGEALVRQKVISAGRTPMPIEEYIAKQKEKRIQDQSFRATARGLREFFRILKLVDDRDEKVKVTLLGKQIIETSGKELSQEIIELWRRVVRSIYHESEDREASHPYQVLLRLVAKCPGITRAKCALALEAKNDSEKELDRIVKLAKLPEEDIVKKLGVKKSNWNNAKKILPSIAEQLGDVQKVGHKLFLSDAPGVSDQTPIEESKRRVIVKHRGPRRPRSSSSVTAKTIAGAGAVEESDEFDDELEKEIDPKKLQARRKKILNRLRRHNGIVREIAGIFESKGAKLFEHPFDCLACFDVVGLLVEVKSLDGSEPDEVSRVREALGQLLYYEAFVTDPYAEGKTVLKVACFEGKIMDKHIAWLKSNDVNVIWKEPGGFKGDEESMQQLSPYIDF
;
A
#
# COMPACT_ATOMS: atom_id res chain seq x y z
N MET A 1 4.40 2.62 23.28
CA MET A 1 4.79 2.32 21.88
C MET A 1 5.57 1.03 21.81
N LYS A 2 5.14 0.14 20.92
CA LYS A 2 5.78 -1.14 20.65
C LYS A 2 7.21 -0.88 20.15
N GLY A 3 8.21 -1.52 20.76
CA GLY A 3 9.60 -1.37 20.36
C GLY A 3 9.80 -1.97 18.96
N PHE A 4 10.46 -1.25 18.05
CA PHE A 4 10.84 -1.81 16.76
C PHE A 4 12.33 -2.18 16.79
N PRO A 5 12.68 -3.47 16.73
CA PRO A 5 14.02 -3.94 17.12
C PRO A 5 15.09 -3.72 16.05
N ASN A 6 14.69 -3.37 14.83
CA ASN A 6 15.55 -3.30 13.66
C ASN A 6 15.70 -1.88 13.09
N GLN A 7 16.85 -1.62 12.44
CA GLN A 7 17.19 -0.36 11.78
C GLN A 7 17.34 -0.49 10.25
N ILE A 8 17.38 -1.71 9.70
CA ILE A 8 17.48 -1.96 8.27
C ILE A 8 16.07 -1.98 7.66
N SER A 9 15.77 -1.03 6.79
CA SER A 9 14.47 -0.93 6.15
C SER A 9 14.47 -1.33 4.66
N ASP A 10 15.63 -1.61 4.10
CA ASP A 10 15.81 -1.98 2.69
C ASP A 10 15.46 -3.45 2.45
N LEU A 11 14.51 -3.71 1.55
CA LEU A 11 13.97 -5.06 1.31
C LEU A 11 15.01 -6.02 0.73
N LYS A 12 15.91 -5.54 -0.14
CA LYS A 12 16.98 -6.35 -0.72
C LYS A 12 17.98 -6.78 0.36
N LYS A 13 18.36 -5.85 1.24
CA LYS A 13 19.22 -6.15 2.40
C LYS A 13 18.55 -7.09 3.40
N LEU A 14 17.24 -6.97 3.61
CA LEU A 14 16.49 -7.89 4.46
C LEU A 14 16.44 -9.30 3.86
N ALA A 15 16.24 -9.44 2.54
CA ALA A 15 16.32 -10.73 1.86
C ALA A 15 17.74 -11.33 1.96
N LEU A 16 18.78 -10.51 1.78
CA LEU A 16 20.17 -10.95 1.94
C LEU A 16 20.47 -11.39 3.38
N ALA A 17 20.02 -10.65 4.39
CA ALA A 17 20.13 -11.02 5.79
C ALA A 17 19.45 -12.36 6.11
N MET A 18 18.27 -12.61 5.54
CA MET A 18 17.60 -13.92 5.63
C MET A 18 18.43 -15.03 4.98
N ARG A 19 19.04 -14.76 3.82
CA ARG A 19 19.94 -15.71 3.17
C ARG A 19 21.15 -16.05 4.05
N VAL A 20 21.71 -15.07 4.77
CA VAL A 20 22.79 -15.33 5.75
C VAL A 20 22.37 -16.34 6.81
N ILE A 21 21.14 -16.23 7.35
CA ILE A 21 20.61 -17.23 8.29
C ILE A 21 20.55 -18.62 7.63
N GLY A 22 20.00 -18.70 6.42
CA GLY A 22 19.92 -19.96 5.67
C GLY A 22 21.29 -20.59 5.41
N ASP A 23 22.29 -19.80 5.05
CA ASP A 23 23.64 -20.28 4.77
C ASP A 23 24.37 -20.75 6.05
N LEU A 24 24.16 -20.07 7.19
CA LEU A 24 24.67 -20.53 8.49
C LEU A 24 24.08 -21.89 8.90
N LEU A 25 22.76 -22.08 8.71
CA LEU A 25 22.10 -23.35 9.02
C LEU A 25 22.60 -24.50 8.14
N LYS A 26 22.86 -24.25 6.84
CA LYS A 26 23.43 -25.25 5.93
C LYS A 26 24.80 -25.76 6.37
N VAL A 27 25.59 -24.93 7.06
CA VAL A 27 26.92 -25.29 7.58
C VAL A 27 26.91 -25.62 9.07
N ASN A 28 25.74 -25.96 9.63
CA ASN A 28 25.55 -26.33 11.04
C ASN A 28 26.03 -25.27 12.06
N LYS A 29 25.99 -23.99 11.72
CA LYS A 29 26.24 -22.87 12.66
C LYS A 29 24.91 -22.36 13.20
N ASN A 30 24.86 -22.02 14.50
CA ASN A 30 23.65 -21.53 15.15
C ASN A 30 23.46 -20.01 14.94
N PRO A 31 22.45 -19.55 14.17
CA PRO A 31 22.17 -18.11 13.97
C PRO A 31 21.55 -17.43 15.21
N TYR A 32 21.21 -18.19 16.26
CA TYR A 32 20.78 -17.63 17.54
C TYR A 32 21.93 -16.93 18.27
N ASP A 33 23.18 -17.35 18.05
CA ASP A 33 24.35 -16.62 18.54
C ASP A 33 24.52 -15.34 17.73
N ASP A 34 24.20 -14.20 18.36
CA ASP A 34 24.35 -12.85 17.82
C ASP A 34 25.77 -12.57 17.29
N GLY A 35 26.77 -13.28 17.81
CA GLY A 35 28.16 -13.21 17.38
C GLY A 35 28.38 -13.82 16.02
N ILE A 36 27.96 -15.07 15.89
CA ILE A 36 28.02 -15.83 14.64
C ILE A 36 27.20 -15.13 13.55
N PHE A 37 25.95 -14.78 13.87
CA PHE A 37 25.07 -14.13 12.90
C PHE A 37 25.56 -12.72 12.55
N GLY A 38 25.95 -11.92 13.55
CA GLY A 38 26.43 -10.56 13.33
C GLY A 38 27.71 -10.49 12.51
N GLU A 39 28.70 -11.35 12.78
CA GLU A 39 29.91 -11.42 11.96
C GLU A 39 29.60 -11.79 10.50
N ALA A 40 28.71 -12.77 10.30
CA ALA A 40 28.31 -13.19 8.96
C ALA A 40 27.60 -12.05 8.20
N LEU A 41 26.77 -11.26 8.88
CA LEU A 41 26.13 -10.08 8.31
C LEU A 41 27.15 -9.00 7.88
N VAL A 42 28.21 -8.77 8.66
CA VAL A 42 29.29 -7.82 8.27
C VAL A 42 30.03 -8.35 7.04
N ARG A 43 30.43 -9.62 7.04
CA ARG A 43 31.17 -10.25 5.92
C ARG A 43 30.37 -10.23 4.61
N GLN A 44 29.06 -10.39 4.71
CA GLN A 44 28.14 -10.30 3.58
C GLN A 44 27.70 -8.86 3.27
N LYS A 45 28.29 -7.86 3.93
CA LYS A 45 28.04 -6.42 3.72
C LYS A 45 26.56 -6.01 3.91
N VAL A 46 25.80 -6.79 4.68
CA VAL A 46 24.43 -6.44 5.06
C VAL A 46 24.46 -5.27 6.05
N ILE A 47 25.38 -5.33 7.01
CA ILE A 47 25.65 -4.27 7.99
C ILE A 47 27.04 -3.69 7.76
N SER A 48 27.19 -2.38 7.96
CA SER A 48 28.44 -1.68 7.68
C SER A 48 29.50 -1.91 8.77
N ALA A 49 30.77 -1.83 8.38
CA ALA A 49 31.93 -1.85 9.27
C ALA A 49 32.15 -0.50 10.00
N GLY A 50 31.08 0.17 10.44
CA GLY A 50 31.14 1.47 11.10
C GLY A 50 31.11 2.68 10.16
N ARG A 51 31.37 3.88 10.71
CA ARG A 51 31.37 5.17 9.99
C ARG A 51 32.69 5.46 9.27
N THR A 52 33.78 4.93 9.79
CA THR A 52 35.12 5.06 9.19
C THR A 52 35.35 3.85 8.29
N PRO A 53 35.68 4.05 6.99
CA PRO A 53 36.01 2.94 6.11
C PRO A 53 37.20 2.15 6.67
N MET A 54 37.01 0.87 6.92
CA MET A 54 38.08 -0.03 7.33
C MET A 54 37.84 -1.45 6.79
N PRO A 55 38.89 -2.26 6.62
CA PRO A 55 38.75 -3.67 6.24
C PRO A 55 37.83 -4.43 7.20
N ILE A 56 37.00 -5.33 6.65
CA ILE A 56 35.99 -6.08 7.41
C ILE A 56 36.61 -6.87 8.57
N GLU A 57 37.70 -7.58 8.31
CA GLU A 57 38.34 -8.41 9.35
C GLU A 57 39.00 -7.55 10.44
N GLU A 58 39.54 -6.39 10.10
CA GLU A 58 40.05 -5.43 11.09
C GLU A 58 38.91 -4.89 11.96
N TYR A 59 37.75 -4.58 11.37
CA TYR A 59 36.56 -4.17 12.12
C TYR A 59 36.09 -5.26 13.08
N ILE A 60 36.00 -6.51 12.61
CA ILE A 60 35.56 -7.64 13.44
C ILE A 60 36.55 -7.85 14.60
N ALA A 61 37.86 -7.77 14.35
CA ALA A 61 38.88 -7.87 15.39
C ALA A 61 38.71 -6.79 16.47
N LYS A 62 38.61 -5.51 16.07
CA LYS A 62 38.39 -4.40 17.03
C LYS A 62 37.09 -4.51 17.81
N GLN A 63 36.05 -5.08 17.21
CA GLN A 63 34.79 -5.31 17.92
C GLN A 63 34.93 -6.47 18.92
N LYS A 64 35.70 -7.51 18.61
CA LYS A 64 35.95 -8.64 19.53
C LYS A 64 36.74 -8.24 20.79
N GLU A 65 37.55 -7.19 20.71
CA GLU A 65 38.23 -6.60 21.86
C GLU A 65 37.28 -5.92 22.86
N LYS A 66 36.07 -5.55 22.42
CA LYS A 66 35.05 -4.95 23.27
C LYS A 66 34.28 -6.01 24.04
N ARG A 67 33.70 -5.62 25.19
CA ARG A 67 32.74 -6.46 25.92
C ARG A 67 31.58 -6.85 24.99
N ILE A 68 31.03 -8.05 25.15
CA ILE A 68 29.97 -8.60 24.28
C ILE A 68 28.81 -7.63 24.06
N GLN A 69 28.38 -6.92 25.12
CA GLN A 69 27.29 -5.94 25.07
C GLN A 69 27.61 -4.68 24.24
N ASP A 70 28.90 -4.36 24.08
CA ASP A 70 29.39 -3.18 23.36
C ASP A 70 29.74 -3.51 21.89
N GLN A 71 29.56 -4.76 21.47
CA GLN A 71 29.78 -5.21 20.10
C GLN A 71 28.58 -4.84 19.22
N SER A 72 28.74 -3.82 18.38
CA SER A 72 27.63 -3.24 17.61
C SER A 72 26.97 -4.22 16.64
N PHE A 73 27.74 -5.16 16.07
CA PHE A 73 27.18 -6.17 15.17
C PHE A 73 26.26 -7.16 15.89
N ARG A 74 26.51 -7.47 17.18
CA ARG A 74 25.66 -8.37 17.96
C ARG A 74 24.30 -7.74 18.24
N ALA A 75 24.29 -6.48 18.65
CA ALA A 75 23.05 -5.73 18.88
C ALA A 75 22.19 -5.67 17.60
N THR A 76 22.82 -5.48 16.44
CA THR A 76 22.12 -5.43 15.15
C THR A 76 21.59 -6.80 14.73
N ALA A 77 22.38 -7.87 14.93
CA ALA A 77 21.99 -9.24 14.66
C ALA A 77 20.76 -9.66 15.49
N ARG A 78 20.76 -9.35 16.80
CA ARG A 78 19.61 -9.57 17.68
C ARG A 78 18.37 -8.84 17.18
N GLY A 79 18.52 -7.56 16.83
CA GLY A 79 17.43 -6.74 16.33
C GLY A 79 16.83 -7.27 15.03
N LEU A 80 17.66 -7.76 14.11
CA LEU A 80 17.21 -8.41 12.87
C LEU A 80 16.53 -9.75 13.13
N ARG A 81 17.07 -10.60 14.01
CA ARG A 81 16.44 -11.87 14.37
C ARG A 81 15.05 -11.65 14.96
N GLU A 82 14.94 -10.73 15.92
CA GLU A 82 13.66 -10.37 16.52
C GLU A 82 12.69 -9.81 15.47
N PHE A 83 13.18 -9.00 14.53
CA PHE A 83 12.35 -8.51 13.43
C PHE A 83 11.87 -9.63 12.50
N PHE A 84 12.73 -10.58 12.14
CA PHE A 84 12.33 -11.73 11.33
C PHE A 84 11.34 -12.67 12.04
N ARG A 85 11.43 -12.77 13.36
CA ARG A 85 10.44 -13.46 14.19
C ARG A 85 9.09 -12.74 14.14
N ILE A 86 9.07 -11.42 14.27
CA ILE A 86 7.85 -10.59 14.13
C ILE A 86 7.22 -10.76 12.74
N LEU A 87 8.04 -10.84 11.70
CA LEU A 87 7.60 -11.10 10.31
C LEU A 87 7.25 -12.57 10.04
N LYS A 88 7.35 -13.47 11.03
CA LYS A 88 7.13 -14.92 10.90
C LYS A 88 8.02 -15.59 9.83
N LEU A 89 9.18 -15.01 9.54
CA LEU A 89 10.17 -15.58 8.60
C LEU A 89 11.06 -16.62 9.29
N VAL A 90 11.25 -16.46 10.61
CA VAL A 90 11.96 -17.42 11.44
C VAL A 90 11.16 -17.72 12.70
N ASP A 91 11.42 -18.89 13.26
CA ASP A 91 10.99 -19.30 14.59
C ASP A 91 12.26 -19.63 15.37
N ASP A 92 12.52 -18.92 16.48
CA ASP A 92 13.71 -19.08 17.31
C ASP A 92 13.36 -19.54 18.74
N ARG A 93 12.18 -20.15 18.91
CA ARG A 93 11.83 -20.88 20.14
C ARG A 93 12.90 -21.93 20.45
N ASP A 94 13.19 -22.11 21.74
CA ASP A 94 14.20 -23.06 22.26
C ASP A 94 15.65 -22.73 21.85
N GLU A 95 15.99 -21.45 21.67
CA GLU A 95 17.35 -20.99 21.32
C GLU A 95 17.90 -21.56 20.00
N LYS A 96 17.00 -22.03 19.14
CA LYS A 96 17.32 -22.61 17.83
C LYS A 96 16.53 -21.92 16.75
N VAL A 97 17.23 -21.28 15.81
CA VAL A 97 16.61 -20.62 14.67
C VAL A 97 16.18 -21.67 13.63
N LYS A 98 14.89 -21.70 13.33
CA LYS A 98 14.28 -22.44 12.22
C LYS A 98 13.70 -21.46 11.21
N VAL A 99 13.99 -21.67 9.93
CA VAL A 99 13.42 -20.84 8.84
C VAL A 99 12.06 -21.38 8.44
N THR A 100 11.04 -20.53 8.43
CA THR A 100 9.67 -20.89 8.02
C THR A 100 9.56 -21.05 6.50
N LEU A 101 8.44 -21.56 5.98
CA LEU A 101 8.20 -21.61 4.54
C LEU A 101 8.28 -20.21 3.89
N LEU A 102 7.69 -19.21 4.54
CA LEU A 102 7.74 -17.82 4.08
C LEU A 102 9.16 -17.26 4.13
N GLY A 103 9.93 -17.61 5.16
CA GLY A 103 11.36 -17.29 5.25
C GLY A 103 12.17 -17.88 4.09
N LYS A 104 11.90 -19.13 3.70
CA LYS A 104 12.58 -19.77 2.55
C LYS A 104 12.28 -19.04 1.24
N GLN A 105 11.03 -18.65 1.00
CA GLN A 105 10.65 -17.85 -0.18
C GLN A 105 11.42 -16.52 -0.22
N ILE A 106 11.56 -15.82 0.91
CA ILE A 106 12.34 -14.57 0.98
C ILE A 106 13.84 -14.81 0.75
N ILE A 107 14.40 -15.95 1.19
CA ILE A 107 15.79 -16.31 0.88
C ILE A 107 16.00 -16.45 -0.64
N GLU A 108 15.04 -17.05 -1.34
CA GLU A 108 15.10 -17.24 -2.81
C GLU A 108 15.04 -15.92 -3.59
N THR A 109 14.60 -14.83 -2.97
CA THR A 109 14.63 -13.49 -3.58
C THR A 109 15.95 -12.76 -3.36
N SER A 110 16.85 -13.29 -2.53
CA SER A 110 18.11 -12.63 -2.18
C SER A 110 18.99 -12.40 -3.41
N GLY A 111 19.39 -11.15 -3.62
CA GLY A 111 20.23 -10.74 -4.75
C GLY A 111 19.48 -10.54 -6.07
N LYS A 112 18.14 -10.72 -6.08
CA LYS A 112 17.28 -10.38 -7.20
C LYS A 112 16.81 -8.93 -7.10
N GLU A 113 16.46 -8.34 -8.25
CA GLU A 113 15.79 -7.05 -8.33
C GLU A 113 14.35 -7.15 -7.78
N LEU A 114 13.78 -6.03 -7.32
CA LEU A 114 12.42 -5.98 -6.79
C LEU A 114 11.38 -6.04 -7.93
N SER A 115 11.16 -7.24 -8.49
CA SER A 115 10.07 -7.49 -9.43
C SER A 115 8.70 -7.43 -8.73
N GLN A 116 7.62 -7.38 -9.52
CA GLN A 116 6.25 -7.38 -8.97
C GLN A 116 5.99 -8.59 -8.06
N GLU A 117 6.39 -9.78 -8.47
CA GLU A 117 6.22 -11.01 -7.68
C GLU A 117 6.93 -10.90 -6.31
N ILE A 118 8.13 -10.30 -6.29
CA ILE A 118 8.90 -10.10 -5.05
C ILE A 118 8.23 -9.03 -4.18
N ILE A 119 7.70 -7.96 -4.78
CA ILE A 119 6.94 -6.92 -4.08
C ILE A 119 5.67 -7.52 -3.46
N GLU A 120 4.91 -8.33 -4.19
CA GLU A 120 3.71 -9.00 -3.67
C GLU A 120 4.03 -9.97 -2.53
N LEU A 121 5.13 -10.71 -2.64
CA LEU A 121 5.62 -11.56 -1.55
C LEU A 121 5.94 -10.73 -0.30
N TRP A 122 6.70 -9.64 -0.44
CA TRP A 122 6.99 -8.75 0.69
C TRP A 122 5.74 -8.10 1.26
N ARG A 123 4.78 -7.71 0.42
CA ARG A 123 3.49 -7.15 0.84
C ARG A 123 2.72 -8.16 1.71
N ARG A 124 2.72 -9.45 1.34
CA ARG A 124 2.15 -10.53 2.15
C ARG A 124 2.85 -10.65 3.51
N VAL A 125 4.19 -10.63 3.52
CA VAL A 125 5.00 -10.70 4.74
C VAL A 125 4.67 -9.55 5.70
N VAL A 126 4.70 -8.30 5.23
CA VAL A 126 4.56 -7.13 6.11
C VAL A 126 3.12 -6.92 6.57
N ARG A 127 2.12 -7.34 5.78
CA ARG A 127 0.71 -7.35 6.21
C ARG A 127 0.44 -8.37 7.31
N SER A 128 1.24 -9.42 7.40
CA SER A 128 1.15 -10.46 8.44
C SER A 128 1.82 -10.08 9.76
N ILE A 129 2.46 -8.89 9.83
CA ILE A 129 3.00 -8.36 11.07
C ILE A 129 1.85 -8.22 12.05
N TYR A 130 1.90 -9.09 13.06
CA TYR A 130 0.96 -9.15 14.16
C TYR A 130 1.73 -8.75 15.41
N HIS A 131 1.22 -7.76 16.13
CA HIS A 131 1.83 -7.36 17.40
C HIS A 131 0.77 -7.31 18.48
N GLU A 132 0.81 -8.28 19.38
CA GLU A 132 0.01 -8.31 20.60
C GLU A 132 0.58 -7.30 21.61
N SER A 133 -0.29 -6.56 22.27
CA SER A 133 0.01 -5.67 23.38
C SER A 133 -0.14 -6.41 24.72
N GLU A 134 0.33 -5.80 25.81
CA GLU A 134 0.23 -6.38 27.16
C GLU A 134 -1.23 -6.68 27.57
N ASP A 135 -2.19 -5.95 27.01
CA ASP A 135 -3.63 -6.09 27.27
C ASP A 135 -4.31 -7.21 26.44
N ARG A 136 -3.54 -8.08 25.75
CA ARG A 136 -4.02 -9.10 24.77
C ARG A 136 -4.75 -8.53 23.55
N GLU A 137 -4.79 -7.22 23.40
CA GLU A 137 -5.21 -6.58 22.15
C GLU A 137 -4.09 -6.65 21.13
N ALA A 138 -4.43 -6.90 19.87
CA ALA A 138 -3.45 -6.97 18.79
C ALA A 138 -3.78 -6.02 17.64
N SER A 139 -2.73 -5.46 17.06
CA SER A 139 -2.82 -4.64 15.86
C SER A 139 -1.91 -5.16 14.76
N HIS A 140 -2.21 -4.74 13.53
CA HIS A 140 -1.41 -4.93 12.34
C HIS A 140 -0.77 -3.59 11.95
N PRO A 141 0.44 -3.27 12.45
CA PRO A 141 1.03 -1.93 12.33
C PRO A 141 1.19 -1.45 10.89
N TYR A 142 1.42 -2.35 9.94
CA TYR A 142 1.50 -1.97 8.53
C TYR A 142 0.14 -1.52 7.99
N GLN A 143 -0.95 -2.19 8.36
CA GLN A 143 -2.30 -1.80 7.95
C GLN A 143 -2.73 -0.49 8.62
N VAL A 144 -2.45 -0.35 9.92
CA VAL A 144 -2.66 0.90 10.64
C VAL A 144 -1.89 2.05 10.00
N LEU A 145 -0.65 1.83 9.56
CA LEU A 145 0.14 2.84 8.85
C LEU A 145 -0.59 3.32 7.59
N LEU A 146 -1.04 2.41 6.73
CA LEU A 146 -1.72 2.78 5.48
C LEU A 146 -3.02 3.55 5.77
N ARG A 147 -3.81 3.10 6.75
CA ARG A 147 -5.04 3.79 7.18
C ARG A 147 -4.77 5.16 7.80
N LEU A 148 -3.69 5.29 8.56
CA LEU A 148 -3.26 6.57 9.12
C LEU A 148 -2.84 7.54 8.01
N VAL A 149 -2.08 7.09 7.01
CA VAL A 149 -1.71 7.91 5.85
C VAL A 149 -2.98 8.30 5.08
N ALA A 150 -3.94 7.38 4.92
CA ALA A 150 -5.24 7.64 4.27
C ALA A 150 -6.06 8.74 4.97
N LYS A 151 -6.17 8.67 6.30
CA LYS A 151 -6.92 9.65 7.11
C LYS A 151 -6.17 10.96 7.33
N CYS A 152 -4.85 10.97 7.16
CA CYS A 152 -4.01 12.15 7.31
C CYS A 152 -3.04 12.33 6.12
N PRO A 153 -3.49 12.57 4.89
CA PRO A 153 -2.55 12.70 3.79
C PRO A 153 -1.65 13.91 3.94
N GLY A 154 -0.39 13.69 3.59
CA GLY A 154 0.68 14.62 3.89
C GLY A 154 1.23 14.50 5.32
N ILE A 155 0.91 13.42 6.03
CA ILE A 155 1.51 13.09 7.33
C ILE A 155 3.03 12.99 7.19
N THR A 156 3.77 13.48 8.18
CA THR A 156 5.23 13.40 8.17
C THR A 156 5.67 11.97 8.50
N ARG A 157 6.81 11.56 7.92
CA ARG A 157 7.41 10.24 8.21
C ARG A 157 7.61 9.98 9.72
N ALA A 158 7.89 11.03 10.49
CA ALA A 158 7.99 10.92 11.95
C ALA A 158 6.70 10.46 12.61
N LYS A 159 5.56 11.05 12.21
CA LYS A 159 4.25 10.75 12.79
C LYS A 159 3.71 9.39 12.37
N CYS A 160 4.21 8.80 11.29
CA CYS A 160 3.92 7.41 10.91
C CYS A 160 4.39 6.38 11.95
N ALA A 161 5.31 6.73 12.86
CA ALA A 161 5.68 5.88 13.99
C ALA A 161 4.47 5.53 14.89
N LEU A 162 3.43 6.37 14.90
CA LEU A 162 2.20 6.12 15.65
C LEU A 162 1.48 4.83 15.23
N ALA A 163 1.74 4.29 14.05
CA ALA A 163 1.20 2.99 13.65
C ALA A 163 1.66 1.84 14.57
N LEU A 164 2.83 1.99 15.20
CA LEU A 164 3.37 1.06 16.21
C LEU A 164 2.86 1.35 17.63
N GLU A 165 2.11 2.44 17.82
CA GLU A 165 1.43 2.75 19.08
C GLU A 165 0.02 2.15 19.13
N ALA A 166 -0.53 1.70 18.00
CA ALA A 166 -1.87 1.12 17.95
C ALA A 166 -2.00 -0.10 18.84
N LYS A 167 -3.02 -0.07 19.70
CA LYS A 167 -3.40 -1.21 20.54
C LYS A 167 -4.07 -2.31 19.71
N ASN A 168 -5.04 -1.92 18.89
CA ASN A 168 -5.83 -2.79 18.03
C ASN A 168 -6.14 -2.14 16.66
N ASP A 169 -6.83 -2.86 15.78
CA ASP A 169 -7.17 -2.39 14.42
C ASP A 169 -8.54 -1.69 14.33
N SER A 170 -9.21 -1.41 15.45
CA SER A 170 -10.52 -0.76 15.45
C SER A 170 -10.45 0.69 14.94
N GLU A 171 -11.55 1.18 14.37
CA GLU A 171 -11.68 2.59 13.97
C GLU A 171 -11.52 3.56 15.15
N LYS A 172 -12.02 3.20 16.34
CA LYS A 172 -11.86 4.02 17.55
C LYS A 172 -10.38 4.24 17.89
N GLU A 173 -9.57 3.20 17.75
CA GLU A 173 -8.13 3.27 18.00
C GLU A 173 -7.41 4.07 16.91
N LEU A 174 -7.80 3.89 15.64
CA LEU A 174 -7.29 4.70 14.54
C LEU A 174 -7.59 6.19 14.75
N ASP A 175 -8.80 6.54 15.18
CA ASP A 175 -9.18 7.92 15.46
C ASP A 175 -8.39 8.52 16.64
N ARG A 176 -8.09 7.71 17.67
CA ARG A 176 -7.17 8.11 18.76
C ARG A 176 -5.79 8.45 18.19
N ILE A 177 -5.25 7.62 17.31
CA ILE A 177 -3.95 7.83 16.67
C ILE A 177 -3.96 9.06 15.76
N VAL A 178 -5.02 9.28 14.98
CA VAL A 178 -5.20 10.47 14.14
C VAL A 178 -5.22 11.74 14.99
N LYS A 179 -5.89 11.73 16.15
CA LYS A 179 -5.87 12.85 17.10
C LYS A 179 -4.45 13.12 17.61
N LEU A 180 -3.68 12.08 17.92
CA LEU A 180 -2.26 12.23 18.30
C LEU A 180 -1.42 12.81 17.16
N ALA A 181 -1.65 12.39 15.92
CA ALA A 181 -0.90 12.87 14.75
C ALA A 181 -1.08 14.38 14.49
N LYS A 182 -2.12 15.02 15.03
CA LYS A 182 -2.31 16.48 14.95
C LYS A 182 -1.38 17.27 15.87
N LEU A 183 -0.83 16.64 16.91
CA LEU A 183 0.08 17.29 17.86
C LEU A 183 1.49 17.47 17.27
N PRO A 184 2.31 18.40 17.81
CA PRO A 184 3.75 18.45 17.56
C PRO A 184 4.46 17.14 17.97
N GLU A 185 5.55 16.78 17.29
CA GLU A 185 6.29 15.53 17.55
C GLU A 185 6.75 15.43 19.02
N GLU A 186 7.21 16.54 19.60
CA GLU A 186 7.69 16.60 20.98
C GLU A 186 6.57 16.29 21.99
N ASP A 187 5.37 16.83 21.75
CA ASP A 187 4.20 16.59 22.59
C ASP A 187 3.71 15.15 22.48
N ILE A 188 3.79 14.56 21.28
CA ILE A 188 3.48 13.14 21.07
C ILE A 188 4.43 12.27 21.89
N VAL A 189 5.74 12.49 21.75
CA VAL A 189 6.77 11.70 22.45
C VAL A 189 6.61 11.82 23.96
N LYS A 190 6.37 13.04 24.47
CA LYS A 190 6.12 13.29 25.90
C LYS A 190 4.84 12.59 26.37
N LYS A 191 3.75 12.69 25.63
CA LYS A 191 2.45 12.09 25.98
C LYS A 191 2.48 10.57 25.98
N LEU A 192 3.25 9.95 25.10
CA LEU A 192 3.40 8.50 25.02
C LEU A 192 4.50 7.95 25.96
N GLY A 193 5.30 8.80 26.59
CA GLY A 193 6.39 8.38 27.48
C GLY A 193 7.49 7.56 26.78
N VAL A 194 7.68 7.74 25.47
CA VAL A 194 8.57 6.89 24.66
C VAL A 194 9.99 7.46 24.64
N LYS A 195 11.01 6.58 24.77
CA LYS A 195 12.42 6.97 24.59
C LYS A 195 12.66 7.49 23.16
N LYS A 196 13.42 8.58 23.02
CA LYS A 196 13.75 9.22 21.72
C LYS A 196 14.39 8.24 20.73
N SER A 197 15.21 7.30 21.20
CA SER A 197 15.82 6.25 20.38
C SER A 197 14.78 5.31 19.75
N ASN A 198 13.77 4.87 20.53
CA ASN A 198 12.71 3.98 20.06
C ASN A 198 11.84 4.69 19.02
N TRP A 199 11.48 5.95 19.27
CA TRP A 199 10.74 6.79 18.32
C TRP A 199 11.49 6.96 16.98
N ASN A 200 12.80 7.21 17.04
CA ASN A 200 13.63 7.36 15.86
C ASN A 200 13.80 6.08 15.02
N ASN A 201 13.72 4.90 15.64
CA ASN A 201 13.71 3.63 14.92
C ASN A 201 12.33 3.39 14.29
N ALA A 202 11.25 3.56 15.06
CA ALA A 202 9.88 3.36 14.63
C ALA A 202 9.51 4.18 13.38
N LYS A 203 9.94 5.45 13.30
CA LYS A 203 9.67 6.30 12.13
C LYS A 203 10.40 5.91 10.84
N LYS A 204 11.40 5.03 10.91
CA LYS A 204 12.21 4.67 9.75
C LYS A 204 11.65 3.47 9.00
N ILE A 205 11.29 2.40 9.71
CA ILE A 205 11.12 1.09 9.08
C ILE A 205 9.85 0.98 8.26
N LEU A 206 8.68 1.01 8.88
CA LEU A 206 7.41 0.78 8.17
C LEU A 206 7.19 1.79 7.02
N PRO A 207 7.48 3.10 7.17
CA PRO A 207 7.37 4.03 6.06
C PRO A 207 8.31 3.72 4.90
N SER A 208 9.56 3.33 5.17
CA SER A 208 10.49 2.96 4.08
C SER A 208 10.05 1.70 3.33
N ILE A 209 9.49 0.74 4.06
CA ILE A 209 8.97 -0.49 3.48
C ILE A 209 7.78 -0.13 2.59
N ALA A 210 6.84 0.68 3.08
CA ALA A 210 5.69 1.10 2.30
C ALA A 210 6.08 1.90 1.04
N GLU A 211 7.10 2.76 1.13
CA GLU A 211 7.68 3.47 -0.02
C GLU A 211 8.25 2.47 -1.06
N GLN A 212 9.03 1.47 -0.63
CA GLN A 212 9.61 0.46 -1.55
C GLN A 212 8.56 -0.46 -2.18
N LEU A 213 7.46 -0.72 -1.48
CA LEU A 213 6.34 -1.51 -1.99
C LEU A 213 5.42 -0.72 -2.93
N GLY A 214 5.64 0.60 -3.06
CA GLY A 214 4.78 1.48 -3.85
C GLY A 214 3.41 1.72 -3.22
N ASP A 215 3.21 1.38 -1.94
CA ASP A 215 1.93 1.58 -1.25
C ASP A 215 1.76 3.03 -0.77
N VAL A 216 2.87 3.76 -0.56
CA VAL A 216 2.89 5.20 -0.26
C VAL A 216 3.88 5.95 -1.13
N GLN A 217 3.58 7.22 -1.42
CA GLN A 217 4.46 8.14 -2.12
C GLN A 217 4.99 9.22 -1.18
N LYS A 218 6.24 9.61 -1.38
CA LYS A 218 6.90 10.65 -0.62
C LYS A 218 7.01 11.94 -1.44
N VAL A 219 6.40 13.01 -0.96
CA VAL A 219 6.56 14.36 -1.52
C VAL A 219 7.20 15.25 -0.45
N GLY A 220 8.47 15.60 -0.65
CA GLY A 220 9.30 16.26 0.37
C GLY A 220 9.46 15.40 1.63
N HIS A 221 8.96 15.88 2.77
CA HIS A 221 8.98 15.14 4.05
C HIS A 221 7.62 14.52 4.43
N LYS A 222 6.67 14.57 3.49
CA LYS A 222 5.28 14.16 3.69
C LYS A 222 4.98 12.89 2.90
N LEU A 223 4.10 12.07 3.44
CA LEU A 223 3.68 10.79 2.86
C LEU A 223 2.21 10.85 2.48
N PHE A 224 1.90 10.25 1.34
CA PHE A 224 0.58 10.14 0.74
C PHE A 224 0.36 8.69 0.33
N LEU A 225 -0.88 8.23 0.28
CA LEU A 225 -1.17 6.94 -0.36
C LEU A 225 -0.90 7.06 -1.86
N SER A 226 -0.44 5.98 -2.47
CA SER A 226 -0.35 5.88 -3.93
C SER A 226 -1.76 5.79 -4.53
N ASP A 227 -1.95 6.35 -5.73
CA ASP A 227 -3.23 6.32 -6.47
C ASP A 227 -3.71 4.89 -6.80
N ALA A 228 -2.79 3.92 -6.81
CA ALA A 228 -3.08 2.49 -6.89
C ALA A 228 -2.17 1.70 -5.91
N PRO A 229 -2.53 1.59 -4.62
CA PRO A 229 -1.74 0.85 -3.64
C PRO A 229 -1.74 -0.63 -4.03
N GLY A 230 -0.64 -1.11 -4.62
CA GLY A 230 -0.62 -2.45 -5.22
C GLY A 230 -0.04 -2.51 -6.62
N VAL A 231 -0.10 -1.42 -7.39
CA VAL A 231 0.36 -1.35 -8.78
C VAL A 231 1.66 -0.54 -8.80
N SER A 232 2.79 -1.18 -9.10
CA SER A 232 4.01 -0.43 -9.39
C SER A 232 4.19 -0.29 -10.90
N ASP A 233 3.93 0.91 -11.43
CA ASP A 233 4.59 1.34 -12.65
C ASP A 233 6.04 1.65 -12.27
N GLN A 234 6.94 0.70 -12.46
CA GLN A 234 8.38 0.95 -12.41
C GLN A 234 8.98 0.74 -13.80
N THR A 235 9.08 1.83 -14.56
CA THR A 235 10.18 1.97 -15.51
C THR A 235 11.48 2.06 -14.71
N PRO A 236 12.57 1.39 -15.10
CA PRO A 236 13.81 1.36 -14.31
C PRO A 236 14.41 2.76 -14.22
N ILE A 237 14.65 3.25 -13.00
CA ILE A 237 15.49 4.44 -12.79
C ILE A 237 16.92 3.94 -12.68
N GLU A 238 17.66 4.00 -13.78
CA GLU A 238 19.12 3.94 -13.74
C GLU A 238 19.67 5.22 -13.09
N GLU A 239 20.55 5.02 -12.12
CA GLU A 239 21.32 6.06 -11.47
C GLU A 239 22.16 6.84 -12.50
N SER A 240 21.70 8.03 -12.90
CA SER A 240 22.59 9.01 -13.52
C SER A 240 22.36 10.40 -12.93
N LYS A 241 23.49 11.01 -12.58
CA LYS A 241 23.61 12.33 -11.95
C LYS A 241 22.95 13.40 -12.82
N ARG A 242 21.67 13.71 -12.58
CA ARG A 242 21.06 14.99 -13.00
C ARG A 242 20.19 15.49 -11.86
N ARG A 243 20.51 16.70 -11.37
CA ARG A 243 19.65 17.46 -10.45
C ARG A 243 18.37 17.79 -11.21
N VAL A 244 17.35 16.94 -11.08
CA VAL A 244 16.00 17.28 -11.51
C VAL A 244 15.41 18.16 -10.42
N ILE A 245 15.30 19.45 -10.71
CA ILE A 245 14.51 20.38 -9.93
C ILE A 245 13.05 20.04 -10.26
N VAL A 246 12.46 19.10 -9.54
CA VAL A 246 11.01 18.86 -9.60
C VAL A 246 10.36 20.02 -8.85
N LYS A 247 9.77 20.97 -9.58
CA LYS A 247 8.83 21.92 -8.99
C LYS A 247 7.57 21.15 -8.61
N HIS A 248 7.51 20.72 -7.36
CA HIS A 248 6.39 19.96 -6.83
C HIS A 248 5.13 20.83 -6.75
N ARG A 249 4.17 20.59 -7.65
CA ARG A 249 2.76 20.73 -7.26
C ARG A 249 2.47 19.71 -6.17
N GLY A 250 2.08 20.21 -5.00
CA GLY A 250 1.67 19.36 -3.89
C GLY A 250 0.51 18.45 -4.29
N PRO A 251 0.43 17.20 -3.80
CA PRO A 251 -0.71 16.34 -4.06
C PRO A 251 -1.99 17.00 -3.54
N ARG A 252 -3.05 16.99 -4.37
CA ARG A 252 -4.39 17.41 -3.95
C ARG A 252 -4.77 16.64 -2.68
N ARG A 253 -5.31 17.34 -1.67
CA ARG A 253 -5.85 16.73 -0.44
C ARG A 253 -6.81 15.59 -0.81
N PRO A 254 -6.89 14.49 -0.05
CA PRO A 254 -8.00 13.54 -0.20
C PRO A 254 -9.28 14.36 -0.07
N ARG A 255 -10.12 14.32 -1.10
CA ARG A 255 -11.46 14.86 -0.94
C ARG A 255 -12.18 13.91 0.00
N SER A 256 -12.62 14.41 1.15
CA SER A 256 -13.71 13.77 1.89
C SER A 256 -14.83 13.48 0.89
N SER A 257 -15.46 12.31 0.98
CA SER A 257 -16.57 11.98 0.09
C SER A 257 -17.57 13.13 0.07
N SER A 258 -17.88 13.61 -1.12
CA SER A 258 -18.81 14.72 -1.29
C SER A 258 -20.16 14.17 -1.71
N SER A 259 -21.22 14.64 -1.08
CA SER A 259 -22.55 14.48 -1.66
C SER A 259 -22.59 15.22 -3.00
N VAL A 260 -23.07 14.55 -4.03
CA VAL A 260 -23.12 15.06 -5.40
C VAL A 260 -24.47 14.79 -6.05
N THR A 261 -24.66 15.41 -7.21
CA THR A 261 -25.77 15.14 -8.14
C THR A 261 -25.22 14.47 -9.39
N ALA A 262 -26.08 13.92 -10.25
CA ALA A 262 -25.64 13.34 -11.52
C ALA A 262 -24.93 14.36 -12.44
N LYS A 263 -25.21 15.67 -12.26
CA LYS A 263 -24.55 16.76 -12.99
C LYS A 263 -23.18 17.12 -12.43
N THR A 264 -22.96 16.95 -11.13
CA THR A 264 -21.73 17.38 -10.46
C THR A 264 -20.76 16.22 -10.21
N ILE A 265 -21.23 14.98 -10.28
CA ILE A 265 -20.39 13.79 -10.16
C ILE A 265 -19.39 13.69 -11.33
N ALA A 266 -18.22 13.14 -11.03
CA ALA A 266 -17.11 13.09 -11.98
C ALA A 266 -16.75 14.49 -12.52
N GLY A 267 -16.93 15.53 -11.68
CA GLY A 267 -16.57 16.92 -11.96
C GLY A 267 -15.07 17.18 -11.84
N ALA A 268 -14.35 16.33 -11.09
CA ALA A 268 -12.89 16.30 -10.99
C ALA A 268 -12.24 15.84 -12.31
N GLY A 269 -12.29 16.69 -13.33
CA GLY A 269 -11.84 16.36 -14.69
C GLY A 269 -12.58 17.10 -15.81
N ALA A 270 -13.51 17.99 -15.49
CA ALA A 270 -14.12 18.90 -16.46
C ALA A 270 -13.14 20.03 -16.84
N VAL A 271 -12.23 19.72 -17.77
CA VAL A 271 -11.68 20.54 -18.88
C VAL A 271 -11.10 21.96 -18.62
N GLU A 272 -11.22 22.59 -17.44
CA GLU A 272 -10.65 23.94 -17.22
C GLU A 272 -9.75 24.09 -15.97
N GLU A 273 -9.51 23.02 -15.20
CA GLU A 273 -8.48 23.00 -14.14
C GLU A 273 -7.52 21.79 -14.27
N SER A 274 -7.13 21.49 -15.52
CA SER A 274 -5.92 20.69 -15.78
C SER A 274 -4.70 21.60 -15.89
N ASP A 275 -4.56 22.55 -14.97
CA ASP A 275 -3.29 23.27 -14.87
C ASP A 275 -2.21 22.27 -14.45
N GLU A 276 -1.07 22.33 -15.15
CA GLU A 276 0.13 21.51 -15.05
C GLU A 276 -0.06 20.01 -15.23
N PHE A 277 -0.26 19.61 -16.48
CA PHE A 277 0.48 18.45 -16.97
C PHE A 277 1.91 18.89 -17.25
N ASP A 278 2.88 18.34 -16.52
CA ASP A 278 4.31 18.58 -16.69
C ASP A 278 4.73 18.49 -18.16
N ASP A 279 5.21 19.62 -18.69
CA ASP A 279 5.93 19.75 -19.96
C ASP A 279 7.44 19.47 -19.80
N GLU A 280 7.87 18.77 -18.74
CA GLU A 280 9.30 18.49 -18.49
C GLU A 280 9.72 17.00 -18.44
N LEU A 281 8.87 16.07 -18.90
CA LEU A 281 9.29 14.69 -19.19
C LEU A 281 9.72 14.46 -20.65
N GLU A 282 9.81 15.51 -21.47
CA GLU A 282 10.16 15.42 -22.90
C GLU A 282 11.62 15.72 -23.19
N LYS A 283 12.53 14.83 -22.79
CA LYS A 283 13.86 14.80 -23.45
C LYS A 283 14.29 13.44 -24.03
N GLU A 284 13.46 12.40 -23.96
CA GLU A 284 13.83 11.11 -24.58
C GLU A 284 12.65 10.24 -25.05
N ILE A 285 11.46 10.83 -25.26
CA ILE A 285 10.31 10.16 -25.90
C ILE A 285 9.96 10.93 -27.17
N ASP A 286 9.80 10.22 -28.29
CA ASP A 286 9.28 10.78 -29.55
C ASP A 286 8.01 11.62 -29.27
N PRO A 287 7.98 12.93 -29.59
CA PRO A 287 6.86 13.82 -29.32
C PRO A 287 5.51 13.29 -29.82
N LYS A 288 5.52 12.51 -30.91
CA LYS A 288 4.31 11.87 -31.45
C LYS A 288 3.75 10.80 -30.51
N LYS A 289 4.61 10.04 -29.83
CA LYS A 289 4.21 9.01 -28.85
C LYS A 289 3.65 9.64 -27.58
N LEU A 290 4.20 10.78 -27.13
CA LEU A 290 3.68 11.48 -25.97
C LEU A 290 2.30 12.08 -26.24
N GLN A 291 2.13 12.73 -27.40
CA GLN A 291 0.84 13.26 -27.83
C GLN A 291 -0.22 12.15 -27.97
N ALA A 292 0.16 11.00 -28.56
CA ALA A 292 -0.72 9.84 -28.66
C ALA A 292 -1.12 9.27 -27.28
N ARG A 293 -0.19 9.23 -26.32
CA ARG A 293 -0.46 8.78 -24.94
C ARG A 293 -1.38 9.74 -24.20
N ARG A 294 -1.12 11.06 -24.25
CA ARG A 294 -1.99 12.10 -23.67
C ARG A 294 -3.41 11.99 -24.25
N LYS A 295 -3.53 11.83 -25.57
CA LYS A 295 -4.82 11.62 -26.24
C LYS A 295 -5.53 10.34 -25.78
N LYS A 296 -4.82 9.22 -25.61
CA LYS A 296 -5.39 7.95 -25.12
C LYS A 296 -5.93 8.09 -23.68
N ILE A 297 -5.18 8.76 -22.81
CA ILE A 297 -5.58 9.00 -21.40
C ILE A 297 -6.80 9.91 -21.33
N LEU A 298 -6.77 11.05 -22.04
CA LEU A 298 -7.91 11.99 -22.07
C LEU A 298 -9.17 11.35 -22.64
N ASN A 299 -9.03 10.54 -23.69
CA ASN A 299 -10.14 9.78 -24.25
C ASN A 299 -10.69 8.76 -23.25
N ARG A 300 -9.84 8.03 -22.51
CA ARG A 300 -10.30 7.11 -21.45
C ARG A 300 -11.03 7.84 -20.34
N LEU A 301 -10.47 8.93 -19.85
CA LEU A 301 -11.08 9.75 -18.79
C LEU A 301 -12.45 10.28 -19.22
N ARG A 302 -12.56 10.80 -20.46
CA ARG A 302 -13.83 11.28 -21.00
C ARG A 302 -14.89 10.17 -21.07
N ARG A 303 -14.52 8.97 -21.56
CA ARG A 303 -15.44 7.83 -21.67
C ARG A 303 -15.87 7.34 -20.28
N HIS A 304 -14.92 7.18 -19.36
CA HIS A 304 -15.19 6.81 -17.97
C HIS A 304 -16.14 7.82 -17.29
N ASN A 305 -15.82 9.12 -17.32
CA ASN A 305 -16.67 10.16 -16.73
C ASN A 305 -18.07 10.20 -17.35
N GLY A 306 -18.18 9.92 -18.65
CA GLY A 306 -19.47 9.80 -19.33
C GLY A 306 -20.34 8.69 -18.75
N ILE A 307 -19.76 7.50 -18.58
CA ILE A 307 -20.46 6.33 -18.01
C ILE A 307 -20.85 6.58 -16.55
N VAL A 308 -19.94 7.16 -15.74
CA VAL A 308 -20.22 7.50 -14.33
C VAL A 308 -21.40 8.44 -14.20
N ARG A 309 -21.46 9.51 -15.01
CA ARG A 309 -22.58 10.46 -14.98
C ARG A 309 -23.89 9.85 -15.44
N GLU A 310 -23.83 8.98 -16.45
CA GLU A 310 -25.02 8.31 -16.97
C GLU A 310 -25.64 7.39 -15.92
N ILE A 311 -24.85 6.52 -15.29
CA ILE A 311 -25.36 5.61 -14.26
C ILE A 311 -25.81 6.37 -13.01
N ALA A 312 -25.08 7.42 -12.62
CA ALA A 312 -25.48 8.30 -11.52
C ALA A 312 -26.82 9.00 -11.81
N GLY A 313 -27.07 9.40 -13.05
CA GLY A 313 -28.35 9.98 -13.49
C GLY A 313 -29.53 9.03 -13.33
N ILE A 314 -29.32 7.74 -13.59
CA ILE A 314 -30.33 6.70 -13.38
C ILE A 314 -30.63 6.53 -11.88
N PHE A 315 -29.59 6.49 -11.04
CA PHE A 315 -29.78 6.37 -9.60
C PHE A 315 -30.47 7.59 -8.99
N GLU A 316 -30.06 8.80 -9.37
CA GLU A 316 -30.65 10.05 -8.89
C GLU A 316 -32.13 10.16 -9.30
N SER A 317 -32.49 9.77 -10.53
CA SER A 317 -33.88 9.80 -11.00
C SER A 317 -34.79 8.81 -10.25
N LYS A 318 -34.22 7.74 -9.71
CA LYS A 318 -34.88 6.78 -8.81
C LYS A 318 -34.79 7.16 -7.33
N GLY A 319 -34.29 8.35 -7.01
CA GLY A 319 -34.31 8.92 -5.66
C GLY A 319 -33.09 8.58 -4.80
N ALA A 320 -31.99 8.06 -5.37
CA ALA A 320 -30.78 7.81 -4.61
C ALA A 320 -30.08 9.10 -4.19
N LYS A 321 -29.46 9.08 -3.00
CA LYS A 321 -28.43 10.06 -2.63
C LYS A 321 -27.08 9.60 -3.16
N LEU A 322 -26.39 10.47 -3.89
CA LEU A 322 -25.12 10.12 -4.52
C LEU A 322 -23.92 10.67 -3.75
N PHE A 323 -22.86 9.88 -3.74
CA PHE A 323 -21.56 10.26 -3.18
C PHE A 323 -20.45 9.93 -4.19
N GLU A 324 -19.48 10.84 -4.30
CA GLU A 324 -18.24 10.62 -5.04
C GLU A 324 -17.04 10.74 -4.10
N HIS A 325 -15.93 10.11 -4.49
CA HIS A 325 -14.67 10.04 -3.76
C HIS A 325 -14.77 9.25 -2.43
N PRO A 326 -13.97 8.18 -2.23
CA PRO A 326 -13.01 7.59 -3.16
C PRO A 326 -13.68 6.72 -4.24
N PHE A 327 -15.00 6.56 -4.20
CA PHE A 327 -15.77 5.78 -5.16
C PHE A 327 -15.96 6.55 -6.48
N ASP A 328 -16.11 5.81 -7.58
CA ASP A 328 -16.63 6.38 -8.82
C ASP A 328 -18.09 6.81 -8.64
N CYS A 329 -18.91 5.97 -7.99
CA CYS A 329 -20.24 6.33 -7.52
C CYS A 329 -20.69 5.43 -6.36
N LEU A 330 -21.15 6.02 -5.26
CA LEU A 330 -21.95 5.34 -4.25
C LEU A 330 -23.36 5.93 -4.27
N ALA A 331 -24.36 5.10 -4.55
CA ALA A 331 -25.76 5.49 -4.57
C ALA A 331 -26.48 4.87 -3.37
N CYS A 332 -26.98 5.70 -2.45
CA CYS A 332 -27.70 5.25 -1.26
C CYS A 332 -29.21 5.45 -1.46
N PHE A 333 -29.94 4.34 -1.52
CA PHE A 333 -31.41 4.29 -1.37
C PHE A 333 -31.77 4.07 0.10
N ASP A 334 -33.07 3.99 0.42
CA ASP A 334 -33.52 3.87 1.82
C ASP A 334 -32.97 2.64 2.54
N VAL A 335 -32.90 1.50 1.85
CA VAL A 335 -32.53 0.19 2.43
C VAL A 335 -31.25 -0.43 1.85
N VAL A 336 -30.78 0.08 0.70
CA VAL A 336 -29.66 -0.50 -0.05
C VAL A 336 -28.70 0.60 -0.51
N GLY A 337 -27.40 0.33 -0.41
CA GLY A 337 -26.35 1.10 -1.07
C GLY A 337 -25.84 0.36 -2.30
N LEU A 338 -25.67 1.05 -3.44
CA LEU A 338 -25.00 0.52 -4.62
C LEU A 338 -23.62 1.14 -4.72
N LEU A 339 -22.59 0.32 -4.54
CA LEU A 339 -21.20 0.71 -4.67
C LEU A 339 -20.74 0.38 -6.09
N VAL A 340 -20.52 1.40 -6.91
CA VAL A 340 -20.22 1.24 -8.34
C VAL A 340 -18.79 1.66 -8.64
N GLU A 341 -18.08 0.79 -9.35
CA GLU A 341 -16.75 1.06 -9.93
C GLU A 341 -16.83 0.94 -11.46
N VAL A 342 -16.39 1.97 -12.17
CA VAL A 342 -16.51 2.10 -13.62
C VAL A 342 -15.16 1.91 -14.32
N LYS A 343 -15.06 0.95 -15.24
CA LYS A 343 -13.83 0.69 -16.01
C LYS A 343 -14.01 0.91 -17.51
N SER A 344 -13.19 1.80 -18.07
CA SER A 344 -13.03 1.94 -19.52
C SER A 344 -12.16 0.81 -20.09
N LEU A 345 -12.46 0.36 -21.30
CA LEU A 345 -11.72 -0.71 -21.98
C LEU A 345 -11.04 -0.18 -23.24
N ASP A 346 -9.88 -0.73 -23.63
CA ASP A 346 -9.32 -0.55 -24.98
C ASP A 346 -9.57 -1.72 -25.94
N GLY A 347 -10.31 -2.73 -25.48
CA GLY A 347 -10.71 -3.88 -26.29
C GLY A 347 -9.65 -4.98 -26.38
N SER A 348 -8.51 -4.84 -25.71
CA SER A 348 -7.50 -5.90 -25.62
C SER A 348 -7.70 -6.80 -24.39
N GLU A 349 -7.39 -8.10 -24.52
CA GLU A 349 -7.48 -9.05 -23.39
C GLU A 349 -6.59 -8.65 -22.19
N PRO A 350 -5.33 -8.20 -22.36
CA PRO A 350 -4.51 -7.78 -21.22
C PRO A 350 -5.10 -6.59 -20.45
N ASP A 351 -5.70 -5.63 -21.16
CA ASP A 351 -6.37 -4.51 -20.52
C ASP A 351 -7.61 -4.97 -19.76
N GLU A 352 -8.43 -5.84 -20.34
CA GLU A 352 -9.59 -6.41 -19.66
C GLU A 352 -9.20 -7.13 -18.36
N VAL A 353 -8.18 -8.00 -18.40
CA VAL A 353 -7.67 -8.70 -17.21
C VAL A 353 -7.24 -7.70 -16.13
N SER A 354 -6.52 -6.63 -16.52
CA SER A 354 -6.11 -5.57 -15.60
C SER A 354 -7.31 -4.82 -15.01
N ARG A 355 -8.28 -4.41 -15.83
CA ARG A 355 -9.46 -3.66 -15.40
C ARG A 355 -10.36 -4.50 -14.47
N VAL A 356 -10.53 -5.79 -14.77
CA VAL A 356 -11.30 -6.74 -13.95
C VAL A 356 -10.68 -6.92 -12.57
N ARG A 357 -9.35 -7.11 -12.51
CA ARG A 357 -8.61 -7.21 -11.24
C ARG A 357 -8.73 -5.95 -10.40
N GLU A 358 -8.57 -4.78 -11.02
CA GLU A 358 -8.70 -3.48 -10.34
C GLU A 358 -10.12 -3.29 -9.79
N ALA A 359 -11.15 -3.55 -10.61
CA ALA A 359 -12.54 -3.40 -10.19
C ALA A 359 -12.87 -4.26 -8.96
N LEU A 360 -12.50 -5.54 -8.98
CA LEU A 360 -12.72 -6.42 -7.83
C LEU A 360 -11.98 -5.90 -6.58
N GLY A 361 -10.70 -5.55 -6.73
CA GLY A 361 -9.87 -5.08 -5.62
C GLY A 361 -10.43 -3.81 -4.98
N GLN A 362 -10.86 -2.84 -5.79
CA GLN A 362 -11.45 -1.60 -5.30
C GLN A 362 -12.82 -1.85 -4.65
N LEU A 363 -13.71 -2.61 -5.27
CA LEU A 363 -15.03 -2.88 -4.72
C LEU A 363 -14.96 -3.60 -3.36
N LEU A 364 -14.13 -4.63 -3.23
CA LEU A 364 -13.93 -5.32 -1.95
C LEU A 364 -13.26 -4.43 -0.90
N TYR A 365 -12.33 -3.56 -1.31
CA TYR A 365 -11.69 -2.62 -0.40
C TYR A 365 -12.68 -1.55 0.09
N TYR A 366 -13.46 -0.98 -0.82
CA TYR A 366 -14.44 0.05 -0.51
C TYR A 366 -15.53 -0.47 0.40
N GLU A 367 -16.07 -1.66 0.12
CA GLU A 367 -17.03 -2.33 0.98
C GLU A 367 -16.46 -2.56 2.40
N ALA A 368 -15.26 -3.14 2.49
CA ALA A 368 -14.68 -3.52 3.77
C ALA A 368 -14.21 -2.33 4.62
N PHE A 369 -13.88 -1.18 4.01
CA PHE A 369 -13.11 -0.12 4.69
C PHE A 369 -13.66 1.30 4.52
N VAL A 370 -14.62 1.54 3.64
CA VAL A 370 -15.00 2.92 3.26
C VAL A 370 -16.51 3.16 3.26
N THR A 371 -17.35 2.18 2.94
CA THR A 371 -18.80 2.40 2.75
C THR A 371 -19.59 2.63 4.04
N ASP A 372 -19.18 2.06 5.18
CA ASP A 372 -19.93 2.08 6.44
C ASP A 372 -20.43 3.47 6.90
N PRO A 373 -19.62 4.55 6.86
CA PRO A 373 -20.06 5.88 7.27
C PRO A 373 -21.19 6.46 6.41
N TYR A 374 -21.41 5.95 5.20
CA TYR A 374 -22.34 6.51 4.21
C TYR A 374 -23.52 5.58 3.91
N ALA A 375 -23.29 4.27 3.99
CA ALA A 375 -24.33 3.26 3.89
C ALA A 375 -25.18 3.20 5.16
N GLU A 376 -24.68 3.66 6.32
CA GLU A 376 -25.43 3.69 7.60
C GLU A 376 -26.00 2.32 7.99
N GLY A 377 -25.25 1.23 7.74
CA GLY A 377 -25.70 -0.14 8.02
C GLY A 377 -26.67 -0.74 6.98
N LYS A 378 -26.90 -0.06 5.86
CA LYS A 378 -27.63 -0.62 4.71
C LYS A 378 -26.85 -1.75 4.07
N THR A 379 -27.56 -2.68 3.43
CA THR A 379 -26.92 -3.72 2.60
C THR A 379 -26.27 -3.04 1.40
N VAL A 380 -24.98 -3.30 1.18
CA VAL A 380 -24.24 -2.74 0.04
C VAL A 380 -24.12 -3.80 -1.05
N LEU A 381 -24.63 -3.49 -2.25
CA LEU A 381 -24.41 -4.31 -3.44
C LEU A 381 -23.23 -3.73 -4.21
N LYS A 382 -22.24 -4.58 -4.52
CA LYS A 382 -21.08 -4.22 -5.34
C LYS A 382 -21.45 -4.33 -6.82
N VAL A 383 -21.10 -3.31 -7.60
CA VAL A 383 -21.37 -3.25 -9.04
C VAL A 383 -20.10 -2.88 -9.79
N ALA A 384 -19.60 -3.80 -10.61
CA ALA A 384 -18.56 -3.52 -11.58
C ALA A 384 -19.20 -3.13 -12.92
N CYS A 385 -18.98 -1.89 -13.34
CA CYS A 385 -19.55 -1.33 -14.57
C CYS A 385 -18.47 -1.14 -15.63
N PHE A 386 -18.61 -1.81 -16.78
CA PHE A 386 -17.62 -1.75 -17.86
C PHE A 386 -18.13 -0.95 -19.06
N GLU A 387 -17.21 -0.34 -19.81
CA GLU A 387 -17.54 0.37 -21.06
C GLU A 387 -18.10 -0.55 -22.15
N GLY A 388 -17.84 -1.84 -22.08
CA GLY A 388 -18.41 -2.85 -22.98
C GLY A 388 -18.40 -4.23 -22.32
N LYS A 389 -19.05 -5.20 -22.95
CA LYS A 389 -19.12 -6.57 -22.43
C LYS A 389 -17.72 -7.18 -22.34
N ILE A 390 -17.34 -7.61 -21.14
CA ILE A 390 -16.11 -8.39 -20.88
C ILE A 390 -16.34 -9.88 -21.13
N MET A 391 -15.27 -10.68 -21.17
CA MET A 391 -15.38 -12.13 -21.38
C MET A 391 -16.23 -12.80 -20.30
N ASP A 392 -17.06 -13.77 -20.69
CA ASP A 392 -17.98 -14.48 -19.79
C ASP A 392 -17.27 -15.16 -18.60
N LYS A 393 -16.01 -15.62 -18.79
CA LYS A 393 -15.17 -16.16 -17.72
C LYS A 393 -14.90 -15.15 -16.60
N HIS A 394 -14.72 -13.88 -16.95
CA HIS A 394 -14.48 -12.80 -15.99
C HIS A 394 -15.78 -12.35 -15.32
N ILE A 395 -16.90 -12.35 -16.05
CA ILE A 395 -18.23 -12.13 -15.48
C ILE A 395 -18.50 -13.18 -14.39
N ALA A 396 -18.35 -14.47 -14.72
CA ALA A 396 -18.55 -15.56 -13.78
C ALA A 396 -17.64 -15.46 -12.54
N TRP A 397 -16.39 -15.04 -12.73
CA TRP A 397 -15.44 -14.86 -11.62
C TRP A 397 -15.80 -13.68 -10.71
N LEU A 398 -16.21 -12.54 -11.26
CA LEU A 398 -16.68 -11.40 -10.45
C LEU A 398 -17.93 -11.78 -9.66
N LYS A 399 -18.87 -12.50 -10.29
CA LYS A 399 -20.07 -13.01 -9.64
C LYS A 399 -19.80 -13.97 -8.50
N SER A 400 -18.82 -14.88 -8.65
CA SER A 400 -18.44 -15.77 -7.54
C SER A 400 -17.82 -15.04 -6.35
N ASN A 401 -17.64 -13.71 -6.43
CA ASN A 401 -17.20 -12.82 -5.36
C ASN A 401 -18.28 -11.79 -4.98
N ASP A 402 -19.56 -12.09 -5.24
CA ASP A 402 -20.72 -11.25 -4.93
C ASP A 402 -20.65 -9.84 -5.57
N VAL A 403 -20.08 -9.75 -6.78
CA VAL A 403 -20.06 -8.52 -7.57
C VAL A 403 -21.02 -8.65 -8.74
N ASN A 404 -22.01 -7.77 -8.77
CA ASN A 404 -22.89 -7.60 -9.93
C ASN A 404 -22.10 -6.97 -11.09
N VAL A 405 -22.28 -7.48 -12.30
CA VAL A 405 -21.54 -7.03 -13.48
C VAL A 405 -22.50 -6.44 -14.49
N ILE A 406 -22.25 -5.19 -14.85
CA ILE A 406 -22.99 -4.49 -15.90
C ILE A 406 -22.01 -3.88 -16.89
N TRP A 407 -22.49 -3.62 -18.10
CA TRP A 407 -21.75 -2.92 -19.13
C TRP A 407 -22.64 -1.95 -19.90
N LYS A 408 -22.02 -0.97 -20.54
CA LYS A 408 -22.70 0.01 -21.37
C LYS A 408 -23.13 -0.61 -22.71
N GLU A 409 -24.38 -0.36 -23.11
CA GLU A 409 -24.88 -0.63 -24.47
C GLU A 409 -25.49 0.66 -25.09
N PRO A 410 -25.69 0.70 -26.43
CA PRO A 410 -26.43 1.78 -27.07
C PRO A 410 -27.85 1.87 -26.49
N GLY A 411 -28.14 2.96 -25.76
CA GLY A 411 -29.46 3.22 -25.16
C GLY A 411 -29.59 2.92 -23.66
N GLY A 412 -28.60 2.29 -23.02
CA GLY A 412 -28.70 1.98 -21.58
C GLY A 412 -27.55 1.15 -21.04
N PHE A 413 -27.85 0.31 -20.06
CA PHE A 413 -26.91 -0.64 -19.49
C PHE A 413 -27.44 -2.05 -19.71
N LYS A 414 -26.56 -3.04 -19.69
CA LYS A 414 -26.93 -4.45 -19.69
C LYS A 414 -26.10 -5.18 -18.66
N GLY A 415 -26.61 -6.29 -18.16
CA GLY A 415 -25.86 -7.18 -17.30
C GLY A 415 -26.08 -8.62 -17.70
N ASP A 416 -25.44 -9.54 -16.99
CA ASP A 416 -25.94 -10.92 -16.98
C ASP A 416 -27.30 -10.98 -16.27
N GLU A 417 -28.05 -12.06 -16.50
CA GLU A 417 -29.43 -12.21 -16.04
C GLU A 417 -29.60 -11.99 -14.52
N GLU A 418 -28.66 -12.50 -13.72
CA GLU A 418 -28.71 -12.36 -12.27
C GLU A 418 -28.42 -10.93 -11.83
N SER A 419 -27.38 -10.30 -12.41
CA SER A 419 -27.08 -8.89 -12.14
C SER A 419 -28.24 -7.98 -12.53
N MET A 420 -28.89 -8.26 -13.67
CA MET A 420 -30.08 -7.51 -14.09
C MET A 420 -31.25 -7.71 -13.14
N GLN A 421 -31.48 -8.94 -12.68
CA GLN A 421 -32.54 -9.23 -11.73
C GLN A 421 -32.33 -8.49 -10.41
N GLN A 422 -31.12 -8.54 -9.83
CA GLN A 422 -30.79 -7.89 -8.57
C GLN A 422 -30.84 -6.36 -8.67
N LEU A 423 -30.42 -5.79 -9.80
CA LEU A 423 -30.30 -4.34 -9.98
C LEU A 423 -31.52 -3.70 -10.64
N SER A 424 -32.48 -4.46 -11.18
CA SER A 424 -33.69 -3.93 -11.86
C SER A 424 -34.54 -2.96 -11.02
N PRO A 425 -34.59 -3.04 -9.68
CA PRO A 425 -35.27 -2.00 -8.89
C PRO A 425 -34.59 -0.63 -8.98
N TYR A 426 -33.30 -0.60 -9.32
CA TYR A 426 -32.42 0.56 -9.21
C TYR A 426 -31.81 1.02 -10.55
N ILE A 427 -31.86 0.18 -11.58
CA ILE A 427 -31.35 0.47 -12.93
C ILE A 427 -32.42 0.07 -13.94
N ASP A 428 -32.70 0.97 -14.87
CA ASP A 428 -33.46 0.64 -16.07
C ASP A 428 -32.47 0.11 -17.12
N PHE A 429 -32.58 -1.17 -17.46
CA PHE A 429 -31.71 -1.87 -18.41
C PHE A 429 -32.17 -1.68 -19.85
#